data_AF-A0A544Z7L7-F1
#
_entry.id   AF-A0A544Z7L7-F1
#
_cell.length_a   1.000
_cell.length_b   1.000
_cell.length_c   1.000
_cell.angle_alpha   90.00
_cell.angle_beta   90.00
_cell.angle_gamma   90.00
#
_symmetry.space_group_name_H-M   'P 1'
#
loop_
_entity.id
_entity.type
_entity.pdbx_description
1 polymer ?
#
loop_
_entity_poly.entity_id
_entity_poly.type
_entity_poly.pdbx_seq_one_letter_code
_entity_poly.pdbx_strand_id
1 'polypeptide(L)'
;MPFDELEHADTRYAVQFTYALPDDAWYVELSEAVPAPAAWADIPNAETHLPGPAFITAVVPDEDPTREPMIHVHSGRKARAIPYKVMRWYMEKVSEEIERCRAGLIKPREGEV
;
A
#
# COMPACT_ATOMS: atom_id res chain seq x y z
N MET A 1 -12.13 1.12 -2.76
CA MET A 1 -11.03 1.26 -1.78
C MET A 1 -10.03 2.19 -2.43
N PRO A 2 -9.76 3.39 -1.90
CA PRO A 2 -8.81 4.28 -2.53
C PRO A 2 -7.42 3.66 -2.40
N PHE A 3 -6.74 3.50 -3.54
CA PHE A 3 -5.31 3.25 -3.62
C PHE A 3 -4.67 4.55 -4.10
N ASP A 4 -3.42 4.77 -3.72
CA ASP A 4 -2.66 5.90 -4.27
C ASP A 4 -2.02 5.46 -5.59
N GLU A 5 -2.05 6.33 -6.60
CA GLU A 5 -1.48 6.05 -7.93
C GLU A 5 -0.34 7.00 -8.28
N LEU A 6 0.68 6.46 -8.94
CA LEU A 6 1.75 7.23 -9.55
C LEU A 6 1.99 6.78 -10.99
N GLU A 7 1.84 7.72 -11.93
CA GLU A 7 2.28 7.52 -13.31
C GLU A 7 3.79 7.79 -13.43
N HIS A 8 4.52 6.85 -14.02
CA HIS A 8 5.93 7.02 -14.35
C HIS A 8 6.23 6.46 -15.74
N ALA A 9 6.58 7.36 -16.66
CA ALA A 9 6.68 7.07 -18.09
C ALA A 9 5.35 6.47 -18.59
N ASP A 10 5.38 5.27 -19.17
CA ASP A 10 4.19 4.59 -19.73
C ASP A 10 3.60 3.54 -18.76
N THR A 11 4.02 3.55 -17.49
CA THR A 11 3.57 2.58 -16.49
C THR A 11 2.92 3.29 -15.31
N ARG A 12 1.75 2.76 -14.92
CA ARG A 12 1.02 3.18 -13.73
C ARG A 12 1.39 2.26 -12.57
N TYR A 13 1.69 2.84 -11.42
CA TYR A 13 1.98 2.13 -10.19
C TYR A 13 0.90 2.47 -9.17
N ALA A 14 0.50 1.46 -8.40
CA ALA A 14 -0.51 1.62 -7.37
C ALA A 14 0.05 1.17 -6.01
N VAL A 15 -0.26 1.94 -4.97
CA VAL A 15 -0.06 1.59 -3.57
C VAL A 15 -1.41 1.36 -2.92
N GLN A 16 -1.64 0.12 -2.51
CA GLN A 16 -2.84 -0.28 -1.79
C GLN A 16 -2.53 -0.48 -0.30
N PHE A 17 -3.51 -0.14 0.53
CA PHE A 17 -3.45 -0.33 1.98
C PHE A 17 -4.48 -1.39 2.37
N THR A 18 -4.02 -2.50 2.93
CA THR A 18 -4.87 -3.61 3.35
C THR A 18 -4.61 -3.89 4.83
N TYR A 19 -5.64 -3.90 5.67
CA TYR A 19 -5.47 -4.32 7.06
C TYR A 19 -5.56 -5.84 7.17
N ALA A 20 -4.51 -6.48 7.68
CA ALA A 20 -4.44 -7.91 7.88
C ALA A 20 -4.76 -8.25 9.34
N LEU A 21 -6.05 -8.50 9.63
CA LEU A 21 -6.52 -8.83 10.98
C LEU A 21 -5.76 -9.99 11.67
N PRO A 22 -5.35 -11.06 10.99
CA PRO A 22 -4.57 -12.12 11.65
C PRO A 22 -3.16 -11.70 12.11
N ASP A 23 -2.65 -10.60 11.55
CA ASP A 23 -1.28 -10.15 11.74
C ASP A 23 -1.18 -8.86 12.55
N ASP A 24 -2.33 -8.26 12.90
CA ASP A 24 -2.44 -6.97 13.59
C ASP A 24 -1.51 -5.91 12.96
N ALA A 25 -1.62 -5.80 11.63
CA ALA A 25 -0.73 -4.98 10.82
C ALA A 25 -1.41 -4.43 9.55
N TRP A 26 -0.95 -3.24 9.16
CA TRP A 26 -1.21 -2.68 7.84
C TRP A 26 -0.23 -3.21 6.81
N TYR A 27 -0.78 -3.71 5.71
CA TYR A 27 -0.04 -4.11 4.53
C TYR A 27 -0.07 -2.95 3.53
N VAL A 28 1.09 -2.38 3.23
CA VAL A 28 1.27 -1.34 2.22
C VAL A 28 1.87 -1.98 0.97
N GLU A 29 1.04 -2.22 -0.02
CA GLU A 29 1.32 -3.09 -1.16
C GLU A 29 1.61 -2.26 -2.42
N LEU A 30 2.81 -2.41 -2.98
CA LEU A 30 3.20 -1.80 -4.26
C LEU A 30 2.98 -2.77 -5.41
N SER A 31 2.24 -2.31 -6.42
CA SER A 31 1.94 -3.06 -7.64
C SER A 31 2.02 -2.16 -8.88
N GLU A 32 2.05 -2.79 -10.05
CA GLU A 32 1.73 -2.13 -11.32
C GLU A 32 0.21 -2.10 -11.42
N ALA A 33 -0.35 -0.94 -11.74
CA ALA A 33 -1.77 -0.82 -11.95
C ALA A 33 -2.15 -1.49 -13.29
N VAL A 34 -3.16 -2.34 -13.27
CA VAL A 34 -3.68 -3.03 -14.45
C VAL A 34 -4.97 -2.36 -14.90
N PRO A 35 -5.29 -2.37 -16.21
CA PRO A 35 -6.57 -1.87 -16.68
C PRO A 35 -7.73 -2.54 -15.94
N ALA A 36 -8.73 -1.76 -15.56
CA ALA A 36 -9.95 -2.29 -14.98
C ALA A 36 -10.67 -3.20 -15.97
N PRO A 37 -11.49 -4.15 -15.50
CA PRO A 37 -12.25 -5.05 -16.37
C PRO A 37 -13.07 -4.27 -17.40
N ALA A 38 -13.05 -4.69 -18.67
CA ALA A 38 -13.80 -4.03 -19.75
C ALA A 38 -15.31 -3.91 -19.45
N ALA A 39 -15.86 -4.82 -18.65
CA ALA A 39 -17.25 -4.79 -18.19
C ALA A 39 -17.59 -3.53 -17.35
N TRP A 40 -16.58 -2.79 -16.86
CA TRP A 40 -16.78 -1.58 -16.08
C TRP A 40 -16.81 -0.32 -16.93
N ALA A 41 -16.59 -0.41 -18.24
CA ALA A 41 -16.52 0.75 -19.14
C ALA A 41 -17.81 1.61 -19.13
N ASP A 42 -18.96 0.99 -18.93
CA ASP A 42 -20.26 1.67 -18.91
C ASP A 42 -20.69 2.11 -17.50
N ILE A 43 -19.90 1.82 -16.46
CA ILE A 43 -20.21 2.21 -15.08
C ILE A 43 -19.73 3.65 -14.84
N PRO A 44 -20.62 4.60 -14.54
CA PRO A 44 -20.22 5.98 -14.27
C PRO A 44 -19.26 6.06 -13.07
N ASN A 45 -18.14 6.78 -13.24
CA ASN A 45 -17.10 6.97 -12.23
C ASN A 45 -16.42 5.67 -11.76
N ALA A 46 -16.47 4.59 -12.54
CA ALA A 46 -15.66 3.42 -12.26
C ALA A 46 -14.17 3.71 -12.46
N GLU A 47 -13.35 3.07 -11.64
CA GLU A 47 -11.90 3.12 -11.77
C GLU A 47 -11.47 2.57 -13.14
N THR A 48 -10.54 3.26 -13.79
CA THR A 48 -10.01 2.82 -15.10
C THR A 48 -8.84 1.85 -14.94
N HIS A 49 -8.18 1.88 -13.78
CA HIS A 49 -7.06 1.01 -13.41
C HIS A 49 -7.28 0.51 -11.99
N LEU A 50 -6.76 -0.68 -11.70
CA LEU A 50 -6.80 -1.28 -10.37
C LEU A 50 -5.39 -1.73 -9.97
N PRO A 51 -5.08 -1.78 -8.66
CA PRO A 51 -3.85 -2.41 -8.19
C PRO A 51 -3.74 -3.84 -8.74
N GLY A 52 -2.60 -4.14 -9.36
CA GLY A 52 -2.28 -5.49 -9.82
C GLY A 52 -1.71 -6.35 -8.68
N PRO A 53 -1.13 -7.52 -9.01
CA PRO A 53 -0.42 -8.33 -8.03
C PRO A 53 0.75 -7.56 -7.40
N ALA A 54 0.77 -7.48 -6.07
CA ALA A 54 1.84 -6.82 -5.33
C ALA A 54 3.18 -7.51 -5.56
N PHE A 55 4.22 -6.71 -5.80
CA PHE A 55 5.61 -7.19 -5.90
C PHE A 55 6.49 -6.70 -4.75
N ILE A 56 6.07 -5.70 -3.99
CA ILE A 56 6.62 -5.35 -2.67
C ILE A 56 5.47 -5.11 -1.70
N THR A 57 5.62 -5.58 -0.47
CA THR A 57 4.67 -5.34 0.62
C THR A 57 5.44 -4.88 1.85
N ALA A 58 5.03 -3.77 2.45
CA ALA A 58 5.48 -3.37 3.77
C ALA A 58 4.44 -3.86 4.77
N VAL A 59 4.90 -4.51 5.83
CA VAL A 59 4.07 -4.91 6.96
C VAL A 59 4.38 -3.95 8.09
N VAL A 60 3.40 -3.13 8.45
CA VAL A 60 3.47 -2.11 9.50
C VAL A 60 2.61 -2.56 10.67
N PRO A 61 3.20 -3.08 11.75
CA PRO A 61 2.44 -3.47 12.95
C PRO A 61 1.77 -2.23 13.55
N ASP A 62 0.47 -2.30 13.86
CA ASP A 62 -0.26 -1.17 14.45
C ASP A 62 -0.52 -1.33 15.95
N GLU A 63 -0.62 -2.57 16.46
CA GLU A 63 -0.77 -2.82 17.91
C GLU A 63 0.52 -2.59 18.71
N ASP A 64 1.69 -2.91 18.14
CA ASP A 64 3.00 -2.65 18.76
C ASP A 64 3.85 -1.73 17.87
N PRO A 65 3.90 -0.41 18.17
CA PRO A 65 4.60 0.58 17.35
C PRO A 65 6.13 0.51 17.49
N THR A 66 6.62 -0.25 18.47
CA THR A 66 8.04 -0.45 18.73
C THR A 66 8.60 -1.61 17.91
N ARG A 67 7.71 -2.47 17.38
CA ARG A 67 8.08 -3.52 16.45
C ARG A 67 8.51 -2.91 15.12
N GLU A 68 9.63 -3.41 14.63
CA GLU A 68 10.21 -2.95 13.37
C GLU A 68 9.29 -3.30 12.18
N PRO A 69 8.91 -2.34 11.33
CA PRO A 69 8.20 -2.60 10.07
C PRO A 69 9.07 -3.40 9.10
N MET A 70 8.46 -4.33 8.37
CA MET A 70 9.19 -5.26 7.49
C MET A 70 8.84 -5.04 6.03
N ILE A 71 9.85 -5.06 5.15
CA ILE A 71 9.65 -5.02 3.70
C ILE A 71 9.82 -6.43 3.12
N HIS A 72 8.78 -6.92 2.46
CA HIS A 72 8.74 -8.19 1.74
C HIS A 72 8.83 -7.91 0.24
N VAL A 73 9.80 -8.50 -0.43
CA VAL A 73 9.98 -8.37 -1.88
C VAL A 73 9.58 -9.67 -2.56
N HIS A 74 8.46 -9.64 -3.28
CA HIS A 74 7.95 -10.80 -4.01
C HIS A 74 8.60 -10.86 -5.38
N SER A 75 9.76 -11.50 -5.43
CA SER A 75 10.42 -11.80 -6.70
C SER A 75 9.69 -12.98 -7.35
N GLY A 76 8.99 -12.73 -8.47
CA GLY A 76 8.59 -13.81 -9.36
C GLY A 76 9.82 -14.52 -9.96
N ARG A 77 9.63 -15.32 -11.02
CA ARG A 77 10.76 -16.01 -11.68
C ARG A 77 11.82 -15.09 -12.31
N LYS A 78 11.59 -13.78 -12.36
CA LYS A 78 12.52 -12.78 -12.92
C LYS A 78 12.68 -11.61 -11.93
N ALA A 79 13.89 -11.08 -11.84
CA ALA A 79 14.15 -9.82 -11.14
C ALA A 79 13.31 -8.69 -11.78
N ARG A 80 12.66 -7.88 -10.94
CA ARG A 80 11.88 -6.73 -11.38
C ARG A 80 12.73 -5.47 -11.20
N ALA A 81 12.82 -4.66 -12.26
CA ALA A 81 13.41 -3.33 -12.17
C ALA A 81 12.31 -2.35 -11.74
N ILE A 82 12.51 -1.67 -10.62
CA ILE A 82 11.57 -0.65 -10.11
C ILE A 82 12.25 0.71 -10.25
N PRO A 83 11.62 1.69 -10.93
CA PRO A 83 12.18 3.02 -11.04
C PRO A 83 12.41 3.66 -9.66
N TYR A 84 13.54 4.34 -9.47
CA TYR A 84 13.88 4.97 -8.19
C TYR A 84 12.81 5.95 -7.70
N LYS A 85 12.19 6.71 -8.61
CA LYS A 85 11.09 7.64 -8.27
C LYS A 85 9.89 6.91 -7.66
N VAL A 86 9.54 5.75 -8.20
CA VAL A 86 8.43 4.91 -7.71
C VAL A 86 8.77 4.33 -6.35
N MET A 87 9.99 3.79 -6.19
CA MET A 87 10.45 3.28 -4.89
C MET A 87 10.44 4.38 -3.82
N ARG A 88 10.94 5.59 -4.14
CA ARG A 88 10.95 6.72 -3.20
C ARG A 88 9.54 7.10 -2.77
N TRP A 89 8.62 7.24 -3.72
CA TRP A 89 7.22 7.53 -3.45
C TRP A 89 6.56 6.43 -2.60
N TYR A 90 6.82 5.16 -2.90
CA TYR A 90 6.34 4.05 -2.08
C TYR A 90 6.85 4.11 -0.64
N MET A 91 8.14 4.38 -0.44
CA MET A 91 8.73 4.50 0.90
C MET A 91 8.17 5.71 1.67
N GLU A 92 7.78 6.78 0.98
CA GLU A 92 7.05 7.91 1.58
C GLU A 92 5.68 7.44 2.10
N LYS A 93 4.92 6.67 1.33
CA LYS A 93 3.65 6.07 1.77
C LYS A 93 3.80 5.11 2.95
N VAL A 94 4.86 4.31 2.96
CA VAL A 94 5.17 3.45 4.12
C VAL A 94 5.51 4.29 5.36
N SER A 95 6.25 5.39 5.19
CA SER A 95 6.59 6.29 6.30
C SER A 95 5.35 6.98 6.87
N GLU A 96 4.45 7.47 6.00
CA GLU A 96 3.16 8.03 6.39
C GLU A 96 2.33 7.03 7.21
N GLU A 97 2.31 5.75 6.81
CA GLU A 97 1.59 4.69 7.53
C GLU A 97 2.20 4.39 8.91
N ILE A 98 3.53 4.32 9.01
CA ILE A 98 4.24 4.13 10.27
C ILE A 98 3.94 5.28 11.24
N GLU A 99 3.99 6.52 10.74
CA GLU A 99 3.67 7.71 11.54
C GLU A 99 2.21 7.70 12.00
N ARG A 100 1.27 7.29 11.12
CA ARG A 100 -0.15 7.15 11.46
C ARG A 100 -0.39 6.13 12.56
N CYS A 101 0.19 4.93 12.45
CA CYS A 101 0.08 3.88 13.46
C CYS A 101 0.64 4.34 14.81
N ARG A 102 1.81 5.01 14.79
CA ARG A 102 2.43 5.58 16.00
C ARG A 102 1.62 6.71 16.62
N ALA A 103 0.99 7.56 15.82
CA ALA A 103 0.16 8.66 16.31
C ALA A 103 -1.16 8.15 16.93
N GLY A 104 -1.72 7.04 16.44
CA GLY A 104 -2.93 6.41 16.98
C GLY A 104 -2.84 6.02 18.45
N LEU A 105 -1.62 5.75 18.95
CA LEU A 105 -1.35 5.40 20.34
C LEU A 105 -1.12 6.60 21.26
N ILE A 106 -0.80 7.77 20.69
CA ILE A 106 -0.60 9.01 21.46
C ILE A 106 -1.95 9.64 21.84
N LYS A 107 -3.07 9.22 21.21
CA LYS A 107 -4.39 9.63 21.65
C LYS A 107 -4.81 8.76 22.84
N PRO A 108 -4.95 9.29 24.07
CA PRO A 108 -5.51 8.52 25.17
C PRO A 108 -6.91 8.04 24.77
N ARG A 109 -7.25 6.80 25.14
CA ARG A 109 -8.62 6.28 25.03
C ARG A 109 -9.52 7.20 25.85
N GLU A 110 -10.19 8.15 25.20
CA GLU A 110 -11.32 8.86 25.80
C GLU A 110 -12.43 7.82 26.01
N GLY A 111 -12.60 7.35 27.25
CA GLY A 111 -13.73 6.50 27.59
C GLY A 111 -13.57 5.46 28.72
N GLU A 112 -12.64 5.60 29.65
CA GLU A 112 -12.73 4.87 30.94
C GLU A 112 -12.81 5.85 32.11
N VAL A 113 -14.04 6.34 32.41
CA VAL A 113 -14.61 6.52 33.77
C VAL A 113 -16.13 6.44 33.65
#